data_AF-A0A183K1I6-F1
#
_entry.id   AF-A0A183K1I6-F1
#
_cell.length_a   1.000
_cell.length_b   1.000
_cell.length_c   1.000
_cell.angle_alpha   90.00
_cell.angle_beta   90.00
_cell.angle_gamma   90.00
#
_symmetry.space_group_name_H-M   'P 1'
#
loop_
_entity.id
_entity.type
_entity.pdbx_description
1 polymer ?
#
loop_
_entity_poly.entity_id
_entity_poly.type
_entity_poly.pdbx_seq_one_letter_code
_entity_poly.pdbx_strand_id
1 'polypeptide(L)'
;IVEFFKPSEVVHQPAAKESITKSQHNYNTDELLTRRCPDFHRLQGIISVLSASSLAEIRDILWNDGNGPLSIESHLTTSELRCLIKALYSSSSFRDELLQKLH
;
A
#
# COMPACT_ATOMS: atom_id res chain seq x y z
N ILE A 1 20.30 37.48 65.21
CA ILE A 1 21.13 36.52 64.46
C ILE A 1 20.37 36.20 63.18
N VAL A 2 21.03 36.47 62.06
CA VAL A 2 20.53 36.37 60.69
C VAL A 2 20.79 34.95 60.20
N GLU A 3 19.76 34.24 59.74
CA GLU A 3 19.93 33.12 58.80
C GLU A 3 18.79 33.22 57.77
N PHE A 4 19.05 33.91 56.66
CA PHE A 4 19.41 33.30 55.37
C PHE A 4 18.28 32.46 54.74
N PHE A 5 17.29 33.16 54.18
CA PHE A 5 16.52 32.63 53.06
C PHE A 5 17.46 32.47 51.86
N LYS A 6 17.74 31.23 51.47
CA LYS A 6 18.17 30.91 50.10
C LYS A 6 16.96 30.32 49.37
N PRO A 7 16.41 30.97 48.33
CA PRO A 7 15.49 30.29 47.43
C PRO A 7 16.26 29.19 46.70
N SER A 8 15.77 27.95 46.77
CA SER A 8 16.25 26.88 45.89
C SER A 8 15.99 27.30 44.45
N GLU A 9 17.06 27.57 43.69
CA GLU A 9 16.99 27.56 42.23
C GLU A 9 16.53 26.17 41.82
N VAL A 10 15.26 26.06 41.41
CA VAL A 10 14.78 24.93 40.64
C VAL A 10 15.50 25.02 39.29
N VAL A 11 16.64 24.34 39.21
CA VAL A 11 17.33 24.10 37.94
C VAL A 11 16.35 23.30 37.08
N HIS A 12 15.72 24.00 36.14
CA HIS A 12 15.09 23.34 34.99
C HIS A 12 16.21 22.67 34.22
N GLN A 13 16.49 21.42 34.59
CA GLN A 13 17.27 20.51 33.77
C GLN A 13 16.48 20.39 32.45
N PRO A 14 17.00 20.86 31.30
CA PRO A 14 16.36 20.54 30.05
C PRO A 14 16.43 19.03 29.96
N ALA A 15 15.25 18.37 29.98
CA ALA A 15 15.14 16.96 29.70
C ALA A 15 15.96 16.73 28.43
N ALA A 16 17.10 16.06 28.59
CA ALA A 16 17.91 15.66 27.47
C ALA A 16 16.92 14.96 26.54
N LYS A 17 16.77 15.48 25.32
CA LYS A 17 16.12 14.78 24.24
C LYS A 17 16.97 13.54 24.02
N GLU A 18 16.73 12.50 24.82
CA GLU A 18 17.11 11.15 24.47
C GLU A 18 16.50 10.95 23.11
N SER A 19 17.40 10.99 22.13
CA SER A 19 17.09 10.65 20.77
C SER A 19 16.64 9.22 20.90
N ILE A 20 15.33 8.99 20.81
CA ILE A 20 14.81 7.65 20.60
C ILE A 20 15.37 7.28 19.25
N THR A 21 16.55 6.67 19.28
CA THR A 21 17.15 5.97 18.17
C THR A 21 16.13 4.92 17.85
N LYS A 22 15.23 5.23 16.90
CA LYS A 22 14.35 4.25 16.29
C LYS A 22 15.31 3.27 15.65
N SER A 23 15.69 2.25 16.40
CA SER A 23 16.31 1.06 15.85
C SER A 23 15.39 0.66 14.71
N GLN A 24 15.94 0.70 13.49
CA GLN A 24 15.26 0.23 12.29
C GLN A 24 15.00 -1.25 12.50
N HIS A 25 13.89 -1.55 13.15
CA HIS A 25 13.39 -2.87 13.25
C HIS A 25 12.82 -3.16 11.86
N ASN A 26 13.64 -3.80 11.04
CA ASN A 26 13.24 -4.45 9.79
C ASN A 26 12.26 -5.58 10.16
N TYR A 27 11.07 -5.23 10.63
CA TYR A 27 9.98 -6.18 10.65
C TYR A 27 9.63 -6.42 9.19
N ASN A 28 9.62 -7.69 8.78
CA ASN A 28 9.06 -8.07 7.49
C ASN A 28 7.56 -7.73 7.54
N THR A 29 7.24 -6.49 7.20
CA THR A 29 5.90 -5.91 7.34
C THR A 29 4.92 -6.71 6.50
N ASP A 30 5.39 -7.26 5.38
CA ASP A 30 4.65 -8.12 4.48
C ASP A 30 4.19 -9.41 5.18
N GLU A 31 5.09 -10.10 5.90
CA GLU A 31 4.71 -11.29 6.68
C GLU A 31 3.68 -10.97 7.77
N LEU A 32 3.81 -9.82 8.44
CA LEU A 32 2.86 -9.41 9.47
C LEU A 32 1.49 -9.06 8.87
N LEU A 33 1.47 -8.42 7.71
CA LEU A 33 0.25 -8.09 6.99
C LEU A 33 -0.45 -9.34 6.47
N THR A 34 0.29 -10.25 5.84
CA THR A 34 -0.25 -11.53 5.34
C THR A 34 -0.79 -12.41 6.47
N ARG A 35 -0.17 -12.37 7.66
CA ARG A 35 -0.71 -13.07 8.85
C ARG A 35 -2.01 -12.46 9.37
N ARG A 36 -2.22 -11.15 9.23
CA ARG A 36 -3.43 -10.47 9.73
C ARG A 36 -4.54 -10.41 8.68
N CYS A 37 -4.17 -10.32 7.41
CA CYS A 37 -5.03 -10.23 6.26
C CYS A 37 -4.46 -11.16 5.18
N PRO A 38 -4.86 -12.45 5.17
CA PRO A 38 -4.36 -13.42 4.20
C PRO A 38 -4.56 -12.98 2.74
N ASP A 39 -5.62 -12.21 2.48
CA ASP A 39 -5.97 -11.67 1.16
C ASP A 39 -5.43 -10.25 0.92
N PHE A 40 -4.43 -9.81 1.68
CA PHE A 40 -3.88 -8.45 1.55
C PHE A 40 -3.39 -8.16 0.14
N HIS A 41 -2.63 -9.07 -0.48
CA HIS A 41 -2.14 -8.90 -1.85
C HIS A 41 -3.29 -8.82 -2.87
N ARG A 42 -4.37 -9.58 -2.65
CA ARG A 42 -5.57 -9.49 -3.52
C ARG A 42 -6.22 -8.11 -3.42
N LEU A 43 -6.37 -7.59 -2.20
CA LEU A 43 -6.91 -6.26 -1.97
C LEU A 43 -6.03 -5.17 -2.60
N GLN A 44 -4.71 -5.29 -2.45
CA GLN A 44 -3.75 -4.38 -3.05
C GLN A 44 -3.86 -4.37 -4.59
N GLY A 45 -4.00 -5.55 -5.22
CA GLY A 45 -4.25 -5.65 -6.67
C GLY A 45 -5.54 -4.95 -7.11
N ILE A 46 -6.64 -5.10 -6.36
CA ILE A 46 -7.90 -4.39 -6.66
C ILE A 46 -7.69 -2.87 -6.54
N ILE A 47 -7.00 -2.40 -5.51
CA ILE A 47 -6.68 -0.98 -5.34
C ILE A 47 -5.81 -0.48 -6.50
N SER A 48 -4.83 -1.25 -6.96
CA SER A 48 -4.01 -0.90 -8.13
C SER A 48 -4.85 -0.75 -9.40
N VAL A 49 -5.83 -1.62 -9.63
CA VAL A 49 -6.77 -1.48 -10.75
C VAL A 49 -7.61 -0.20 -10.63
N LEU A 50 -8.14 0.08 -9.44
CA LEU A 50 -8.96 1.27 -9.18
C LEU A 50 -8.17 2.58 -9.27
N SER A 51 -6.87 2.52 -8.98
CA SER A 51 -5.96 3.67 -8.97
C SER A 51 -5.24 3.87 -10.30
N ALA A 52 -5.40 2.95 -11.26
CA ALA A 52 -4.77 3.04 -12.56
C ALA A 52 -5.23 4.29 -13.31
N SER A 53 -4.29 5.01 -13.90
CA SER A 53 -4.54 6.24 -14.66
C SER A 53 -5.28 5.98 -15.97
N SER A 54 -5.20 4.77 -16.51
CA SER A 54 -5.81 4.39 -17.79
C SER A 54 -6.01 2.89 -17.94
N LEU A 55 -6.87 2.48 -18.89
CA LEU A 55 -7.03 1.08 -19.26
C LEU A 55 -5.77 0.50 -19.95
N ALA A 56 -4.95 1.35 -20.57
CA ALA A 56 -3.68 0.94 -21.15
C ALA A 56 -2.67 0.54 -20.07
N GLU A 57 -2.60 1.28 -18.97
CA GLU A 57 -1.78 0.91 -17.80
C GLU A 57 -2.18 -0.45 -17.24
N ILE A 58 -3.50 -0.71 -17.12
CA ILE A 58 -3.99 -2.02 -16.69
C ILE A 58 -3.53 -3.12 -17.65
N ARG A 59 -3.66 -2.92 -18.96
CA ARG A 59 -3.30 -3.92 -19.97
C ARG A 59 -1.79 -4.19 -20.00
N ASP A 60 -0.99 -3.13 -20.15
CA ASP A 60 0.42 -3.22 -20.53
C ASP A 60 1.35 -3.40 -19.33
N ILE A 61 0.95 -2.92 -18.15
CA ILE A 61 1.81 -2.88 -16.96
C ILE A 61 1.27 -3.83 -15.90
N LEU A 62 0.03 -3.62 -15.47
CA LEU A 62 -0.51 -4.34 -14.30
C LEU A 62 -0.91 -5.78 -14.62
N TRP A 63 -1.49 -6.03 -15.80
CA TRP A 63 -1.84 -7.37 -16.28
C TRP A 63 -0.72 -8.00 -17.12
N ASN A 64 -0.19 -7.26 -18.10
CA ASN A 64 0.91 -7.67 -18.98
C ASN A 64 0.77 -9.11 -19.52
N ASP A 65 -0.36 -9.37 -20.19
CA ASP A 65 -0.72 -10.70 -20.73
C ASP A 65 -0.60 -11.85 -19.70
N GLY A 66 -0.93 -11.56 -18.44
CA GLY A 66 -0.87 -12.52 -17.32
C GLY A 66 0.48 -12.62 -16.63
N ASN A 67 1.47 -11.81 -17.04
CA ASN A 67 2.81 -11.74 -16.44
C ASN A 67 2.99 -10.52 -15.51
N GLY A 68 1.95 -9.73 -15.32
CA GLY A 68 1.98 -8.55 -14.46
C GLY A 68 1.65 -8.85 -12.99
N PRO A 69 1.83 -7.85 -12.11
CA PRO A 69 1.61 -8.00 -10.67
C PRO A 69 0.17 -8.40 -10.31
N LEU A 70 -0.85 -8.07 -11.14
CA LEU A 70 -2.22 -8.50 -10.88
C LEU A 70 -2.37 -10.02 -10.94
N SER A 71 -1.67 -10.68 -11.86
CA SER A 71 -1.71 -12.13 -12.04
C SER A 71 -0.75 -12.83 -11.07
N ILE A 72 0.50 -12.36 -11.01
CA ILE A 72 1.58 -13.05 -10.29
C ILE A 72 1.51 -12.82 -8.78
N GLU A 73 1.28 -11.58 -8.35
CA GLU A 73 1.34 -11.21 -6.92
C GLU A 73 -0.06 -11.18 -6.30
N SER A 74 -1.02 -10.56 -6.99
CA SER A 74 -2.38 -10.39 -6.49
C SER A 74 -3.30 -11.56 -6.83
N HIS A 75 -2.84 -12.51 -7.66
CA HIS A 75 -3.59 -13.71 -8.07
C HIS A 75 -5.02 -13.43 -8.58
N LEU A 76 -5.22 -12.28 -9.24
CA LEU A 76 -6.47 -11.96 -9.91
C LEU A 76 -6.64 -12.85 -11.13
N THR A 77 -7.81 -13.46 -11.23
CA THR A 77 -8.18 -14.28 -12.38
C THR A 77 -8.58 -13.41 -13.57
N THR A 78 -8.53 -13.98 -14.78
CA THR A 78 -9.03 -13.33 -16.00
C THR A 78 -10.50 -12.91 -15.86
N SER A 79 -11.32 -13.74 -15.21
CA SER A 79 -12.74 -13.46 -15.00
C SER A 79 -12.97 -12.27 -14.06
N GLU A 80 -12.19 -12.17 -12.99
CA GLU A 80 -12.27 -11.04 -12.04
C GLU A 80 -11.83 -9.74 -12.71
N LEU A 81 -10.69 -9.77 -13.41
CA LEU A 81 -10.21 -8.61 -14.14
C LEU A 81 -11.21 -8.15 -15.20
N ARG A 82 -11.85 -9.09 -15.91
CA ARG A 82 -12.91 -8.81 -16.88
C ARG A 82 -14.10 -8.10 -16.23
N CYS A 83 -14.53 -8.54 -15.05
CA CYS A 83 -15.60 -7.90 -14.29
C CYS A 83 -15.22 -6.49 -13.85
N LEU A 84 -14.01 -6.30 -13.33
CA LEU A 84 -13.50 -4.98 -12.94
C LEU A 84 -13.46 -4.01 -14.13
N ILE A 85 -12.92 -4.44 -15.28
CA ILE A 85 -12.86 -3.61 -16.49
C ILE A 85 -14.27 -3.20 -16.95
N LYS A 86 -15.23 -4.14 -16.95
CA LYS A 86 -16.63 -3.86 -17.31
C LYS A 86 -17.31 -2.89 -16.34
N ALA A 87 -16.96 -2.93 -15.07
CA ALA A 87 -17.53 -2.06 -14.04
C ALA A 87 -16.94 -0.64 -14.09
N LEU A 88 -15.65 -0.50 -14.41
CA LEU A 88 -14.93 0.76 -14.32
C LEU A 88 -14.93 1.56 -15.63
N TYR A 89 -14.95 0.89 -16.79
CA TYR A 89 -14.77 1.54 -18.08
C TYR A 89 -16.00 1.42 -18.98
N SER A 90 -16.40 2.57 -19.53
CA SER A 90 -17.44 2.65 -20.57
C SER A 90 -17.05 1.88 -21.84
N SER A 91 -18.04 1.53 -22.65
CA SER A 91 -17.81 0.81 -23.91
C SER A 91 -16.94 1.60 -24.87
N SER A 92 -15.91 0.92 -25.39
CA SER A 92 -15.00 1.43 -26.40
C SER A 92 -14.38 0.24 -27.14
N SER A 93 -13.93 0.45 -28.38
CA SER A 93 -13.21 -0.57 -29.16
C SER A 93 -12.01 -1.11 -28.38
N PHE A 94 -11.23 -0.22 -27.76
CA PHE A 94 -10.07 -0.60 -26.96
C PHE A 94 -10.42 -1.50 -25.77
N ARG A 95 -11.52 -1.20 -25.06
CA ARG A 95 -12.01 -2.06 -23.98
C ARG A 95 -12.44 -3.42 -24.50
N ASP A 96 -13.18 -3.45 -25.60
CA ASP A 96 -13.74 -4.69 -26.14
C ASP A 96 -12.62 -5.61 -26.68
N GLU A 97 -11.59 -5.04 -27.31
CA GLU A 97 -10.36 -5.76 -27.70
C GLU A 97 -9.65 -6.40 -26.49
N LEU A 98 -9.50 -5.64 -25.39
CA LEU A 98 -8.90 -6.18 -24.17
C LEU A 98 -9.74 -7.30 -23.57
N LEU A 99 -11.07 -7.13 -23.52
CA LEU A 99 -11.97 -8.16 -23.00
C LEU A 99 -11.94 -9.43 -23.83
N GLN A 100 -11.74 -9.34 -25.15
CA GLN A 100 -11.54 -10.49 -26.03
C GLN A 100 -10.23 -11.22 -25.76
N LYS A 101 -9.15 -10.50 -25.40
CA LYS A 101 -7.87 -11.13 -25.02
C LYS A 101 -7.94 -11.83 -23.66
N LEU A 102 -8.83 -11.39 -22.78
CA LEU A 102 -9.09 -11.98 -21.45
C LEU A 102 -10.06 -13.18 -21.50
N HIS A 103 -10.21 -13.83 -22.66
CA HIS A 103 -11.05 -15.02 -22.85
C HIS A 103 -10.38 -16.30 -22.34
#